data_AF-A0AAF0L9D6-F1
#
_entry.id   AF-A0AAF0L9D6-F1
#
_cell.length_a   1.000
_cell.length_b   1.000
_cell.length_c   1.000
_cell.angle_alpha   90.00
_cell.angle_beta   90.00
_cell.angle_gamma   90.00
#
_symmetry.space_group_name_H-M   'P 1'
#
loop_
_entity.id
_entity.type
_entity.pdbx_description
1 polymer ?
#
loop_
_entity_poly.entity_id
_entity_poly.type
_entity_poly.pdbx_seq_one_letter_code
_entity_poly.pdbx_strand_id
1 'polypeptide(L)'
;MDRVIGWSTVAVVTAVTALLLTLMQVSSCADAAPGGGGTSSCTTQPLIGVAGSWIAGVVGAAVVGVSVWQIARATRSRAQDED
;
A
#
# COMPACT_ATOMS: atom_id res chain seq x y z
N MET A 1 21.35 -6.68 15.90
CA MET A 1 19.94 -6.99 15.61
C MET A 1 19.15 -5.77 15.20
N ASP A 2 19.49 -4.57 15.69
CA ASP A 2 18.69 -3.34 15.56
C ASP A 2 18.39 -2.94 14.13
N ARG A 3 19.34 -3.15 13.22
CA ARG A 3 19.15 -2.87 11.78
C ARG A 3 18.09 -3.78 11.14
N VAL A 4 18.04 -5.05 11.50
CA VAL A 4 17.02 -5.99 10.98
C VAL A 4 15.65 -5.62 11.51
N ILE A 5 15.55 -5.32 12.81
CA ILE A 5 14.30 -4.85 13.43
C ILE A 5 13.81 -3.58 12.74
N GLY A 6 14.68 -2.60 12.51
CA GLY A 6 14.34 -1.37 11.81
C GLY A 6 13.76 -1.58 10.41
N TRP A 7 14.44 -2.36 9.55
CA TRP A 7 13.96 -2.63 8.20
C TRP A 7 12.68 -3.49 8.19
N SER A 8 12.51 -4.40 9.15
CA SER A 8 11.27 -5.15 9.30
C SER A 8 10.10 -4.24 9.69
N THR A 9 10.30 -3.30 10.62
CA THR A 9 9.26 -2.33 10.99
C THR A 9 8.89 -1.45 9.79
N VAL A 10 9.87 -0.96 9.03
CA VAL A 10 9.61 -0.20 7.79
C VAL A 10 8.78 -1.02 6.81
N ALA A 11 9.18 -2.27 6.54
CA ALA A 11 8.44 -3.14 5.63
C ALA A 11 6.98 -3.33 6.05
N VAL A 12 6.73 -3.63 7.33
CA VAL A 12 5.38 -3.86 7.85
C VAL A 12 4.54 -2.59 7.80
N VAL A 13 5.08 -1.47 8.31
CA VAL A 13 4.34 -0.20 8.33
C VAL A 13 3.98 0.22 6.90
N THR A 14 4.93 0.18 5.97
CA THR A 14 4.67 0.55 4.58
C THR A 14 3.67 -0.38 3.91
N ALA A 15 3.78 -1.69 4.11
CA ALA A 15 2.83 -2.65 3.57
C ALA A 15 1.41 -2.41 4.09
N VAL A 16 1.26 -2.19 5.41
CA VAL A 16 -0.03 -1.91 6.04
C VAL A 16 -0.62 -0.60 5.54
N THR A 17 0.17 0.46 5.44
CA THR A 17 -0.29 1.75 4.90
C THR A 17 -0.72 1.63 3.43
N ALA A 18 0.07 0.97 2.58
CA ALA A 18 -0.30 0.75 1.18
C ALA A 18 -1.58 -0.09 1.05
N LEU A 19 -1.72 -1.12 1.87
CA LEU A 19 -2.93 -1.94 1.92
C LEU A 19 -4.15 -1.12 2.35
N LEU A 20 -4.05 -0.33 3.41
CA LEU A 20 -5.13 0.55 3.87
C LEU A 20 -5.56 1.53 2.77
N LEU A 21 -4.61 2.17 2.10
CA LEU A 21 -4.90 3.13 1.05
C LEU A 21 -5.60 2.52 -0.17
N THR A 22 -5.30 1.26 -0.47
CA THR A 22 -5.86 0.55 -1.64
C THR A 22 -7.20 -0.14 -1.31
N LEU A 23 -7.41 -0.58 -0.07
CA LEU A 23 -8.64 -1.23 0.37
C LEU A 23 -9.74 -0.25 0.79
N MET A 24 -9.39 0.96 1.24
CA MET A 24 -10.38 1.98 1.56
C MET A 24 -11.08 2.46 0.29
N GLN A 25 -12.39 2.26 0.25
CA GLN A 25 -13.24 2.66 -0.87
C GLN A 25 -14.20 3.75 -0.43
N VAL A 26 -14.50 4.64 -1.36
CA VAL A 26 -15.53 5.67 -1.22
C VAL A 26 -16.60 5.43 -2.26
N SER A 27 -17.86 5.54 -1.84
CA SER A 27 -19.01 5.48 -2.73
C SER A 27 -19.63 6.86 -2.87
N SER A 28 -20.01 7.22 -4.09
CA SER A 28 -20.78 8.43 -4.38
C SER A 28 -21.96 8.05 -5.26
N CYS A 29 -23.15 8.50 -4.85
CA CYS A 29 -24.39 8.29 -5.59
C CYS A 29 -24.86 9.60 -6.18
N ALA A 30 -25.21 9.57 -7.46
CA ALA A 30 -25.91 10.63 -8.15
C ALA A 30 -27.37 10.20 -8.30
N ASP A 31 -28.24 10.82 -7.52
CA ASP A 31 -29.67 10.58 -7.60
C ASP A 31 -30.31 11.36 -8.74
N ALA A 32 -31.16 10.69 -9.50
CA ALA A 32 -31.93 11.34 -10.55
C ALA A 32 -33.03 12.22 -9.93
N ALA A 33 -33.20 13.43 -10.47
CA ALA A 33 -34.27 14.32 -10.04
C ALA A 33 -35.65 13.70 -10.35
N PRO A 34 -36.64 13.83 -9.43
CA PRO A 34 -37.98 13.31 -9.66
C PRO A 34 -38.59 13.89 -10.95
N GLY A 35 -39.08 13.01 -11.84
CA GLY A 35 -39.74 13.40 -13.10
C GLY A 35 -38.82 13.60 -14.30
N GLY A 36 -37.49 13.49 -14.15
CA GLY A 36 -36.52 13.74 -15.23
C GLY A 36 -36.22 12.56 -16.15
N GLY A 37 -36.80 11.37 -15.92
CA GLY A 37 -36.54 10.16 -16.70
C GLY A 37 -35.10 9.61 -16.59
N GLY A 38 -34.25 10.21 -15.75
CA GLY A 38 -32.88 9.75 -15.51
C GLY A 38 -32.81 8.56 -14.56
N THR A 39 -31.72 7.80 -14.65
CA THR A 39 -31.39 6.69 -13.75
C THR A 39 -30.44 7.16 -12.65
N SER A 40 -30.75 6.86 -11.39
CA SER A 40 -29.78 7.02 -10.31
C SER A 40 -28.60 6.08 -10.53
N SER A 41 -27.39 6.55 -10.25
CA SER A 41 -26.17 5.74 -10.38
C SER A 41 -25.28 5.93 -9.17
N CYS A 42 -24.69 4.84 -8.70
CA CYS A 42 -23.68 4.85 -7.66
C CYS A 42 -22.38 4.34 -8.24
N THR A 43 -21.30 5.05 -7.96
CA THR A 43 -19.94 4.62 -8.30
C THR A 43 -19.15 4.43 -7.01
N THR A 44 -18.38 3.34 -6.98
CA THR A 44 -17.45 3.04 -5.90
C THR A 44 -16.04 3.06 -6.47
N GLN A 45 -15.16 3.84 -5.86
CA GLN A 45 -13.76 3.92 -6.24
C GLN A 45 -12.84 3.90 -5.01
N PRO A 46 -11.56 3.57 -5.19
CA PRO A 46 -10.59 3.70 -4.11
C PRO A 46 -10.52 5.14 -3.60
N LEU A 47 -10.27 5.32 -2.29
CA LEU A 47 -10.18 6.63 -1.64
C LEU A 47 -9.22 7.59 -2.35
N ILE A 48 -8.09 7.07 -2.82
CA ILE A 48 -7.06 7.83 -3.53
C ILE A 48 -7.19 7.75 -5.07
N GLY A 49 -8.32 7.24 -5.55
CA GLY A 49 -8.57 6.97 -6.96
C GLY A 49 -7.76 5.79 -7.52
N VAL A 50 -8.12 5.33 -8.72
CA VAL A 50 -7.49 4.16 -9.35
C VAL A 50 -6.00 4.38 -9.61
N ALA A 51 -5.63 5.55 -10.13
CA ALA A 51 -4.23 5.91 -10.38
C ALA A 51 -3.42 5.99 -9.08
N GLY A 52 -3.98 6.62 -8.03
CA GLY A 52 -3.34 6.70 -6.72
C GLY A 52 -3.11 5.32 -6.11
N SER A 53 -4.08 4.40 -6.24
CA SER A 53 -3.95 3.03 -5.75
C SER A 53 -2.80 2.26 -6.42
N TRP A 54 -2.63 2.40 -7.75
CA TRP A 54 -1.50 1.80 -8.45
C TRP A 54 -0.17 2.36 -7.98
N ILE A 55 -0.07 3.68 -7.82
CA ILE A 55 1.15 4.34 -7.33
C ILE A 55 1.47 3.85 -5.91
N ALA A 56 0.49 3.84 -5.01
CA ALA A 56 0.66 3.36 -3.64
C ALA A 56 1.11 1.89 -3.58
N GLY A 57 0.52 1.04 -4.41
CA GLY A 57 0.89 -0.37 -4.53
C GLY A 57 2.33 -0.57 -5.02
N VAL A 58 2.74 0.12 -6.08
CA VAL A 58 4.10 0.02 -6.66
C VAL A 58 5.14 0.54 -5.68
N VAL A 59 4.91 1.71 -5.09
CA VAL A 59 5.83 2.30 -4.11
C VAL A 59 5.94 1.41 -2.87
N GLY A 60 4.80 0.91 -2.36
CA GLY A 60 4.79 -0.01 -1.23
C GLY A 60 5.59 -1.29 -1.50
N ALA A 61 5.38 -1.91 -2.66
CA ALA A 61 6.11 -3.10 -3.07
C ALA A 61 7.62 -2.85 -3.19
N ALA A 62 8.02 -1.71 -3.76
CA ALA A 62 9.43 -1.34 -3.88
C ALA A 62 10.10 -1.17 -2.52
N VAL A 63 9.46 -0.46 -1.59
CA VAL A 63 10.00 -0.25 -0.23
C VAL A 63 10.11 -1.58 0.54
N VAL A 64 9.11 -2.46 0.42
CA VAL A 64 9.17 -3.81 1.02
C VAL A 64 10.32 -4.62 0.42
N GLY A 65 10.47 -4.62 -0.91
CA GLY A 65 11.58 -5.31 -1.58
C GLY A 65 12.96 -4.81 -1.13
N VAL A 66 13.14 -3.49 -1.03
CA VAL A 66 14.37 -2.87 -0.51
C VAL A 66 14.62 -3.28 0.94
N SER A 67 13.57 -3.28 1.77
CA SER A 67 13.67 -3.65 3.19
C SER A 67 14.11 -5.12 3.33
N VAL A 68 13.51 -6.03 2.57
CA VAL A 68 13.90 -7.45 2.51
C VAL A 68 15.35 -7.60 2.06
N TRP A 69 15.76 -6.86 1.03
CA TRP A 69 17.15 -6.88 0.55
C TRP A 69 18.13 -6.41 1.62
N GLN A 70 17.80 -5.35 2.36
CA GLN A 70 18.64 -4.84 3.46
C GLN A 70 18.73 -5.82 4.62
N ILE A 71 17.64 -6.51 4.96
CA ILE A 71 17.64 -7.58 5.97
C ILE A 71 18.56 -8.72 5.53
N ALA A 72 18.41 -9.21 4.29
CA ALA A 72 19.25 -10.27 3.74
C ALA A 72 20.74 -9.88 3.69
N ARG A 73 21.05 -8.61 3.38
CA ARG A 73 22.41 -8.10 3.40
C ARG A 73 22.98 -8.03 4.82
N ALA A 74 22.17 -7.60 5.79
CA ALA A 74 22.57 -7.48 7.19
C ALA A 74 22.78 -8.85 7.87
N THR A 75 22.05 -9.89 7.46
CA THR A 75 22.26 -11.26 7.96
C THR A 75 23.51 -11.89 7.36
N ARG A 76 23.75 -11.70 6.05
CA ARG A 76 24.97 -12.21 5.39
C ARG A 76 26.26 -11.60 5.94
N SER A 77 26.26 -10.30 6.20
CA SER A 77 27.44 -9.62 6.76
C SER A 77 27.80 -10.11 8.16
N ARG A 78 26.80 -10.40 9.01
CA ARG A 78 27.04 -11.03 10.33
C ARG A 78 27.68 -12.40 10.23
N ALA A 79 27.25 -13.23 9.28
CA ALA A 79 27.80 -14.57 9.10
C ALA A 79 29.30 -14.56 8.71
N GLN A 80 29.79 -13.48 8.09
CA GLN A 80 31.20 -13.35 7.72
C GLN A 80 32.10 -12.81 8.85
N ASP A 81 31.52 -12.15 9.86
CA ASP A 81 32.27 -11.68 11.05
C ASP A 81 32.48 -12.79 12.09
N GLU A 82 31.82 -13.94 11.92
CA GLU A 82 31.86 -15.11 12.83
C GLU A 82 32.87 -16.19 12.39
N ASP A 83 33.50 -16.03 11.21
CA ASP A 83 34.59 -16.87 10.66
C ASP A 83 35.97 -16.22 10.89
#